data_AF-A0A6S7LUB0-F1
#
_entry.id   AF-A0A6S7LUB0-F1
#
_cell.length_a   1.000
_cell.length_b   1.000
_cell.length_c   1.000
_cell.angle_alpha   90.00
_cell.angle_beta   90.00
_cell.angle_gamma   90.00
#
_symmetry.space_group_name_H-M   'P 1'
#
loop_
_entity.id
_entity.type
_entity.pdbx_description
1 polymer ?
#
loop_
_entity_poly.entity_id
_entity_poly.type
_entity_poly.pdbx_seq_one_letter_code
_entity_poly.pdbx_strand_id
1 'polypeptide(L)'
;EMYLLSVLASTEGFNALGSQWILQDLYKIAADCEYGTLKNELIRDRIIVGVVDDSLSDRLQSKPKLTLQEAVQIARQAEQRKHNRDVETKGPHTPPKKSGDKCNRCGHERHDRKVCPA
;
A
#
# COMPACT_ATOMS: atom_id res chain seq x y z
N GLU A 1 -1.72 20.71 -25.75
CA GLU A 1 -2.30 19.40 -26.08
C GLU A 1 -1.28 18.26 -26.27
N MET A 2 -0.02 18.52 -26.62
CA MET A 2 1.02 17.47 -26.75
C MET A 2 1.44 16.79 -25.42
N TYR A 3 1.17 17.42 -24.27
CA TYR A 3 1.58 16.91 -22.96
C TYR A 3 0.62 15.87 -22.36
N LEU A 4 -0.63 15.83 -22.83
CA LEU A 4 -1.64 14.91 -22.31
C LEU A 4 -1.57 13.55 -23.02
N LEU A 5 -1.20 13.54 -24.31
CA LEU A 5 -1.06 12.32 -25.09
C LEU A 5 0.20 11.51 -24.73
N SER A 6 1.30 12.15 -24.30
CA SER A 6 2.47 11.41 -23.78
C SER A 6 2.20 10.73 -22.44
N VAL A 7 1.39 11.35 -21.57
CA VAL A 7 1.01 10.79 -20.28
C VAL A 7 0.06 9.59 -20.45
N LEU A 8 -0.84 9.63 -21.43
CA LEU A 8 -1.80 8.55 -21.72
C LEU A 8 -1.18 7.39 -22.52
N ALA A 9 -0.18 7.63 -23.37
CA ALA A 9 0.51 6.56 -24.10
C ALA A 9 1.42 5.68 -23.21
N SER A 10 1.80 6.15 -22.01
CA SER A 10 2.63 5.40 -21.07
C SER A 10 1.84 4.50 -20.10
N THR A 11 0.51 4.65 -20.02
CA THR A 11 -0.31 3.91 -19.04
C THR A 11 -0.67 2.49 -19.44
N GLU A 12 -0.49 2.11 -20.71
CA GLU A 12 -0.88 0.78 -21.20
C GLU A 12 0.20 -0.29 -21.01
N GLY A 13 1.46 0.10 -20.74
CA GLY A 13 2.58 -0.81 -20.43
C GLY A 13 3.06 -0.80 -18.98
N PHE A 14 2.55 0.11 -18.15
CA PHE A 14 3.04 0.34 -16.78
C PHE A 14 2.55 -0.68 -15.73
N ASN A 15 1.56 -1.50 -16.07
CA ASN A 15 0.81 -2.32 -15.11
C ASN A 15 1.46 -3.67 -14.74
N ALA A 16 2.63 -4.01 -15.30
CA ALA A 16 3.26 -5.34 -15.12
C ALA A 16 4.62 -5.32 -14.39
N LEU A 17 5.22 -4.16 -14.16
CA LEU A 17 6.51 -4.03 -13.48
C LEU A 17 6.29 -3.14 -12.27
N GLY A 18 6.41 -3.71 -11.07
CA GLY A 18 6.12 -3.03 -9.81
C GLY A 18 6.65 -1.58 -9.71
N SER A 19 5.99 -0.81 -8.85
CA SER A 19 6.24 0.57 -8.39
C SER A 19 7.70 1.02 -8.37
N GLN A 20 8.67 0.11 -8.26
CA GLN A 20 10.07 0.38 -8.43
C GLN A 20 10.46 1.06 -9.76
N TRP A 21 9.86 0.65 -10.90
CA TRP A 21 10.07 1.34 -12.19
C TRP A 21 9.46 2.75 -12.17
N ILE A 22 8.26 2.89 -11.59
CA ILE A 22 7.55 4.16 -11.44
C ILE A 22 8.44 5.17 -10.70
N LEU A 23 9.08 4.74 -9.61
CA LEU A 23 9.95 5.62 -8.84
C LEU A 23 11.13 6.13 -9.67
N GLN A 24 11.87 5.24 -10.34
CA GLN A 24 13.05 5.64 -11.12
C GLN A 24 12.69 6.58 -12.28
N ASP A 25 11.58 6.31 -12.95
CA ASP A 25 11.12 7.14 -14.07
C ASP A 25 10.67 8.53 -13.59
N LEU A 26 9.92 8.59 -12.48
CA LEU A 26 9.54 9.86 -11.85
C LEU A 26 10.76 10.70 -11.44
N TYR A 27 11.81 10.07 -10.89
CA TYR A 27 13.05 10.79 -10.56
C TYR A 27 13.78 11.33 -11.79
N LYS A 28 13.77 10.59 -12.90
CA LYS A 28 14.38 11.04 -14.17
C LYS A 28 13.62 12.22 -14.77
N ILE A 29 12.29 12.10 -14.89
CA ILE A 29 11.44 13.18 -15.41
C ILE A 29 11.56 14.43 -14.53
N ALA A 30 11.63 14.27 -13.21
CA ALA A 30 11.81 15.38 -12.29
C ALA A 30 13.26 15.91 -12.22
N ALA A 31 14.25 15.19 -12.75
CA ALA A 31 15.63 15.67 -12.88
C ALA A 31 15.82 16.59 -14.09
N ASP A 32 15.07 16.33 -15.16
CA ASP A 32 15.08 17.14 -16.38
C ASP A 32 14.31 18.47 -16.24
N CYS A 33 13.53 18.62 -15.16
CA CYS A 33 12.70 19.80 -14.96
C CYS A 33 13.12 20.65 -13.74
N GLU A 34 13.11 21.97 -13.91
CA GLU A 34 13.46 22.97 -12.88
C GLU A 34 12.30 23.21 -11.88
N TYR A 35 11.86 22.16 -11.18
CA TYR A 35 10.80 22.27 -10.18
C TYR A 35 11.23 22.92 -8.86
N GLY A 36 12.53 23.13 -8.65
CA GLY A 36 13.07 23.72 -7.41
C GLY A 36 12.61 22.95 -6.16
N THR A 37 12.01 23.67 -5.20
CA THR A 37 11.53 23.10 -3.94
C THR A 37 10.30 22.20 -4.10
N LEU A 38 9.52 22.35 -5.17
CA LEU A 38 8.30 21.58 -5.44
C LEU A 38 8.56 20.18 -5.98
N LYS A 39 9.81 19.91 -6.40
CA LYS A 39 10.21 18.62 -6.98
C LYS A 39 9.74 17.42 -6.14
N ASN A 40 9.96 17.49 -4.83
CA ASN A 40 9.64 16.38 -3.94
C ASN A 40 8.12 16.19 -3.77
N GLU A 41 7.36 17.28 -3.77
CA GLU A 41 5.90 17.26 -3.65
C GLU A 41 5.27 16.67 -4.91
N LEU A 42 5.75 17.07 -6.09
CA LEU A 42 5.24 16.56 -7.37
C LEU A 42 5.53 15.07 -7.56
N ILE A 43 6.74 14.61 -7.20
CA ILE A 43 7.06 13.18 -7.25
C ILE A 43 6.17 12.41 -6.27
N ARG A 44 5.97 12.93 -5.05
CA ARG A 44 5.09 12.30 -4.06
C ARG A 44 3.66 12.19 -4.58
N ASP A 45 3.11 13.25 -5.13
CA ASP A 45 1.73 13.27 -5.60
C ASP A 45 1.55 12.32 -6.81
N ARG A 46 2.57 12.21 -7.66
CA ARG A 46 2.61 11.19 -8.73
C ARG A 46 2.68 9.76 -8.20
N ILE A 47 3.34 9.52 -7.08
CA ILE A 47 3.31 8.20 -6.42
C ILE A 47 1.89 7.89 -5.90
N ILE A 48 1.22 8.86 -5.26
CA ILE A 48 -0.13 8.69 -4.70
C ILE A 48 -1.16 8.35 -5.79
N VAL A 49 -1.10 9.06 -6.92
CA VAL A 49 -2.01 8.83 -8.06
C VAL A 49 -1.58 7.62 -8.90
N GLY A 50 -0.28 7.32 -8.94
CA GLY A 50 0.28 6.23 -9.75
C GLY A 50 0.19 4.84 -9.11
N VAL A 51 -0.21 4.72 -7.84
CA VAL A 51 -0.49 3.41 -7.24
C VAL A 51 -1.85 2.89 -7.69
N VAL A 52 -1.86 1.65 -8.21
CA VAL A 52 -3.09 0.97 -8.67
C VAL A 52 -3.98 0.53 -7.48
N ASP A 53 -3.42 0.46 -6.27
CA ASP A 53 -4.13 -0.01 -5.09
C ASP A 53 -4.86 1.13 -4.38
N ASP A 54 -6.19 1.15 -4.48
CA ASP A 54 -7.03 2.19 -3.87
C ASP A 54 -6.81 2.30 -2.35
N SER A 55 -6.64 1.15 -1.66
CA SER A 55 -6.37 1.15 -0.22
C SER A 55 -5.01 1.74 0.12
N LEU A 56 -3.99 1.51 -0.70
CA LEU A 56 -2.70 2.14 -0.56
C LEU A 56 -2.77 3.64 -0.84
N SER A 57 -3.50 4.05 -1.87
CA SER A 57 -3.71 5.46 -2.20
C SER A 57 -4.39 6.20 -1.04
N ASP A 58 -5.48 5.65 -0.50
CA ASP A 58 -6.20 6.21 0.65
C ASP A 58 -5.30 6.33 1.90
N ARG A 59 -4.48 5.30 2.16
CA ARG A 59 -3.51 5.31 3.27
C ARG A 59 -2.40 6.36 3.10
N LEU A 60 -1.96 6.60 1.88
CA LEU A 60 -0.97 7.64 1.58
C LEU A 60 -1.60 9.03 1.73
N GLN A 61 -2.82 9.24 1.21
CA GLN A 61 -3.56 10.50 1.30
C GLN A 61 -3.96 10.86 2.74
N SER A 62 -4.27 9.86 3.57
CA SER A 62 -4.62 10.04 4.98
C SER A 62 -3.48 10.59 5.85
N LYS A 63 -2.25 10.68 5.34
CA LYS A 63 -1.09 11.19 6.09
C LYS A 63 -0.89 12.70 5.83
N PRO A 64 -1.18 13.58 6.81
CA PRO A 64 -1.17 15.04 6.59
C PRO A 64 0.23 15.63 6.37
N LYS A 65 1.30 14.89 6.72
CA LYS A 65 2.70 15.31 6.52
C LYS A 65 3.51 14.23 5.81
N LEU A 66 2.93 13.64 4.77
CA LEU A 66 3.61 12.60 4.00
C LEU A 66 4.83 13.18 3.27
N THR A 67 6.01 12.66 3.59
CA THR A 67 7.24 12.98 2.86
C THR A 67 7.44 12.06 1.66
N LEU A 68 8.21 12.50 0.66
CA LEU A 68 8.56 11.67 -0.50
C LEU A 68 9.22 10.35 -0.08
N GLN A 69 10.13 10.41 0.89
CA GLN A 69 10.84 9.22 1.37
C GLN A 69 9.88 8.21 2.04
N GLU A 70 8.89 8.68 2.81
CA GLU A 70 7.87 7.81 3.39
C GLU A 70 6.95 7.22 2.33
N ALA A 71 6.52 8.01 1.34
CA ALA A 71 5.69 7.53 0.23
C ALA A 71 6.38 6.39 -0.53
N VAL A 72 7.68 6.56 -0.82
CA VAL A 72 8.52 5.53 -1.44
C VAL A 72 8.59 4.25 -0.60
N GLN A 73 8.83 4.38 0.71
CA GLN A 73 8.92 3.21 1.61
C GLN A 73 7.59 2.46 1.69
N ILE A 74 6.47 3.18 1.84
CA ILE A 74 5.14 2.59 1.92
C ILE A 74 4.78 1.88 0.61
N ALA A 75 5.07 2.49 -0.54
CA ALA A 75 4.86 1.89 -1.86
C ALA A 75 5.65 0.58 -2.00
N ARG A 76 6.96 0.60 -1.73
CA ARG A 76 7.83 -0.60 -1.77
C ARG A 76 7.34 -1.72 -0.85
N GLN A 77 6.95 -1.38 0.38
CA GLN A 77 6.42 -2.35 1.33
C GLN A 77 5.10 -2.97 0.87
N ALA A 78 4.25 -2.20 0.19
CA ALA A 78 3.01 -2.72 -0.37
C ALA A 78 3.29 -3.73 -1.49
N GLU A 79 4.29 -3.49 -2.33
CA GLU A 79 4.69 -4.43 -3.39
C GLU A 79 5.24 -5.73 -2.84
N GLN A 80 6.13 -5.64 -1.84
CA GLN A 80 6.70 -6.81 -1.19
C GLN A 80 5.61 -7.70 -0.60
N ARG A 81 4.54 -7.09 -0.07
CA ARG A 81 3.36 -7.80 0.44
C ARG A 81 2.51 -8.42 -0.67
N LYS A 82 2.43 -7.80 -1.86
CA LYS A 82 1.72 -8.40 -3.01
C LYS A 82 2.47 -9.65 -3.49
N HIS A 83 3.78 -9.55 -3.68
CA HIS A 83 4.61 -10.70 -4.08
C HIS A 83 4.55 -11.88 -3.08
N ASN A 84 4.40 -11.61 -1.78
CA ASN A 84 4.24 -12.66 -0.76
C ASN A 84 2.82 -13.25 -0.69
N ARG A 85 1.80 -12.54 -1.21
CA ARG A 85 0.42 -13.03 -1.28
C ARG A 85 0.18 -13.96 -2.45
N ASP A 86 0.92 -13.82 -3.54
CA ASP A 86 0.89 -14.75 -4.67
C ASP A 86 1.59 -16.10 -4.36
N VAL A 87 2.45 -16.13 -3.33
CA VAL A 87 3.06 -17.37 -2.79
C VAL A 87 2.19 -18.00 -1.69
N GLU A 88 1.32 -17.22 -1.04
CA GLU A 88 0.46 -17.72 0.04
C GLU A 88 -0.96 -17.97 -0.47
N THR A 89 -1.18 -19.21 -0.94
CA THR A 89 -2.48 -19.87 -0.93
C THR A 89 -3.33 -19.43 0.26
N LYS A 90 -4.48 -18.81 -0.02
CA LYS A 90 -5.66 -18.66 0.86
C LYS A 90 -5.42 -19.01 2.34
N GLY A 91 -4.93 -18.05 3.12
CA GLY A 91 -5.04 -18.07 4.58
C GLY A 91 -5.99 -16.96 5.02
N PRO A 92 -7.10 -17.23 5.73
CA PRO A 92 -7.99 -16.17 6.20
C PRO A 92 -7.25 -15.31 7.23
N HIS A 93 -7.39 -13.99 7.07
CA HIS A 93 -7.05 -12.99 8.05
C HIS A 93 -7.54 -13.43 9.44
N THR A 94 -6.61 -13.80 10.33
CA THR A 94 -6.90 -13.77 11.76
C THR A 94 -6.44 -12.42 12.28
N PRO A 95 -7.36 -11.56 12.77
CA PRO A 95 -6.99 -10.34 13.46
C PRO A 95 -6.22 -10.69 14.75
N PRO A 96 -5.39 -9.78 15.27
CA PRO A 96 -4.54 -10.03 16.43
C PRO A 96 -5.38 -10.54 17.61
N LYS A 97 -5.00 -11.70 18.18
CA LYS A 97 -5.65 -12.30 19.34
C LYS A 97 -5.70 -11.27 20.47
N LYS A 98 -6.89 -10.73 20.73
CA LYS A 98 -7.17 -10.01 21.98
C LYS A 98 -7.22 -11.06 23.07
N SER A 99 -6.28 -10.99 24.00
CA SER A 99 -6.26 -11.72 25.27
C SER A 99 -7.63 -11.63 25.94
N GLY A 100 -8.35 -12.74 25.93
CA GLY A 100 -9.73 -12.86 26.40
C GLY A 100 -10.22 -14.29 26.32
N ASP A 101 -9.32 -15.26 26.58
CA ASP A 101 -9.50 -16.67 26.26
C ASP A 101 -10.29 -17.47 27.30
N LYS A 102 -11.18 -16.80 28.06
CA LYS A 102 -12.00 -17.44 29.08
C LYS A 102 -13.46 -17.49 28.67
N CYS A 103 -14.12 -18.61 28.92
CA CYS A 103 -15.56 -18.79 28.77
C CYS A 103 -16.29 -17.90 29.78
N ASN A 104 -17.17 -17.01 29.31
CA ASN A 104 -17.94 -16.09 30.17
C ASN A 104 -18.93 -16.80 31.11
N ARG A 105 -19.16 -18.11 30.93
CA ARG A 105 -20.10 -18.90 31.74
C ARG A 105 -19.44 -19.57 32.93
N CYS A 106 -18.29 -20.20 32.72
CA CYS A 106 -17.61 -21.01 33.73
C CYS A 106 -16.19 -20.50 34.08
N GLY A 107 -15.67 -19.49 33.38
CA GLY A 107 -14.35 -18.89 33.65
C GLY A 107 -13.13 -19.71 33.19
N HIS A 108 -13.32 -20.91 32.63
CA HIS A 108 -12.26 -21.77 32.07
C HIS A 108 -11.86 -21.36 30.65
N GLU A 109 -10.91 -22.06 30.04
CA GLU A 109 -10.52 -21.87 28.63
C GLU A 109 -11.73 -21.92 27.69
N ARG A 110 -11.66 -21.19 26.58
CA ARG A 110 -12.73 -21.10 25.59
C ARG A 110 -13.06 -22.49 25.00
N HIS A 111 -14.33 -22.86 25.04
CA HIS A 111 -14.84 -24.13 24.50
C HIS A 111 -16.22 -23.96 23.88
N ASP A 112 -16.68 -24.98 23.15
CA ASP A 112 -18.04 -25.02 22.61
C ASP A 112 -19.09 -25.01 23.71
N ARG A 113 -20.17 -24.25 23.51
CA ARG A 113 -21.25 -24.11 24.50
C ARG A 113 -21.83 -25.44 24.98
N LYS A 114 -21.76 -26.48 24.14
CA LYS A 114 -22.28 -27.82 24.43
C LYS A 114 -21.41 -28.60 25.42
N VAL A 115 -20.13 -28.26 25.55
CA VAL A 115 -19.18 -28.90 26.45
C VAL A 115 -18.87 -28.04 27.69
N CYS A 116 -19.62 -26.94 27.89
CA CYS A 116 -19.47 -26.07 29.04
C CYS A 116 -19.91 -26.79 30.33
N PRO A 117 -19.06 -26.85 31.38
CA PRO A 117 -19.40 -27.54 32.63
C PRO A 117 -20.34 -26.74 33.55
N ALA A 118 -20.62 -25.46 33.24
CA ALA A 118 -21.53 -24.58 33.97
C ALA A 118 -22.86 -24.35 33.24
#